data_AF-A0A8J5G3W1-F1
#
_entry.id   AF-A0A8J5G3W1-F1
#
_cell.length_a   1.000
_cell.length_b   1.000
_cell.length_c   1.000
_cell.angle_alpha   90.00
_cell.angle_beta   90.00
_cell.angle_gamma   90.00
#
_symmetry.space_group_name_H-M   'P 1'
#
loop_
_entity.id
_entity.type
_entity.pdbx_description
1 polymer ?
#
loop_
_entity_poly.entity_id
_entity_poly.type
_entity_poly.pdbx_seq_one_letter_code
_entity_poly.pdbx_strand_id
1 'polypeptide(L)'
;MEFLCTSGITRLNDRARQDAAVLRLGFLKLDARAREDTRKIDLSVKEKAARLKHLATDRAQSDLKRVADQHWSDGALEFIRNIHDMMANKFYQFPSNERSFSLKDKMGFITLKKNGKALDLFADEVTTDRMQAIQEAYWTMASALLPSSP
;
A
#
# COMPACT_ATOMS: atom_id res chain seq x y z
N MET A 1 -69.45 49.39 35.39
CA MET A 1 -68.84 48.09 35.77
C MET A 1 -68.18 47.38 34.58
N GLU A 2 -68.77 47.38 33.38
CA GLU A 2 -68.24 46.63 32.22
C GLU A 2 -66.89 47.15 31.67
N PHE A 3 -66.67 48.46 31.66
CA PHE A 3 -65.41 49.08 31.16
C PHE A 3 -64.14 48.68 31.94
N LEU A 4 -64.27 48.40 33.24
CA LEU A 4 -63.12 48.02 34.07
C LEU A 4 -62.72 46.55 33.86
N CYS A 5 -63.69 45.68 33.55
CA CYS A 5 -63.47 44.27 33.29
C CYS A 5 -62.73 44.03 31.96
N THR A 6 -63.17 44.71 30.89
CA THR A 6 -62.55 44.60 29.57
C THR A 6 -61.12 45.14 29.55
N SER A 7 -60.86 46.26 30.22
CA SER A 7 -59.50 46.83 30.34
C SER A 7 -58.52 45.90 31.07
N GLY A 8 -59.00 45.18 32.10
CA GLY A 8 -58.21 44.17 32.81
C GLY A 8 -57.84 42.96 31.95
N ILE A 9 -58.79 42.46 31.15
CA ILE A 9 -58.58 41.32 30.24
C ILE A 9 -57.57 41.66 29.14
N THR A 10 -57.66 42.86 28.55
CA THR A 10 -56.71 43.31 27.52
C THR A 10 -55.28 43.36 28.06
N ARG A 11 -55.07 43.92 29.25
CA ARG A 11 -53.73 43.98 29.90
C ARG A 11 -53.16 42.61 30.25
N LEU A 12 -54.01 41.62 30.58
CA LEU A 12 -53.56 40.25 30.83
C LEU A 12 -53.14 39.58 29.52
N ASN A 13 -53.93 39.75 28.46
CA ASN A 13 -53.62 39.22 27.14
C ASN A 13 -52.32 39.82 26.56
N ASP A 14 -52.08 41.13 26.73
CA ASP A 14 -50.84 41.77 26.25
C ASP A 14 -49.60 41.25 26.97
N ARG A 15 -49.67 41.04 28.30
CA ARG A 15 -48.58 40.42 29.07
C ARG A 15 -48.33 38.98 28.66
N ALA A 16 -49.39 38.18 28.50
CA ALA A 16 -49.27 36.81 28.03
C ALA A 16 -48.60 36.73 26.64
N ARG A 17 -48.93 37.66 25.74
CA ARG A 17 -48.27 37.79 24.42
C ARG A 17 -46.80 38.20 24.54
N GLN A 18 -46.48 39.13 25.43
CA GLN A 18 -45.10 39.55 25.68
C GLN A 18 -44.25 38.41 26.25
N ASP A 19 -44.76 37.69 27.24
CA ASP A 19 -44.09 36.55 27.85
C ASP A 19 -43.89 35.41 26.83
N ALA A 20 -44.91 35.12 26.01
CA ALA A 20 -44.80 34.16 24.92
C ALA A 20 -43.74 34.56 23.88
N ALA A 21 -43.61 35.85 23.56
CA ALA A 21 -42.58 36.35 22.66
C ALA A 21 -41.17 36.19 23.25
N VAL A 22 -40.99 36.46 24.55
CA VAL A 22 -39.71 36.26 25.27
C VAL A 22 -39.31 34.78 25.26
N LEU A 23 -40.24 33.89 25.58
CA LEU A 23 -40.00 32.44 25.54
C LEU A 23 -39.62 31.98 24.13
N ARG A 24 -40.38 32.41 23.11
CA ARG A 24 -40.10 32.06 21.70
C ARG A 24 -38.69 32.50 21.28
N LEU A 25 -38.27 33.71 21.66
CA LEU A 25 -36.92 34.20 21.38
C LEU A 25 -35.84 33.36 22.09
N GLY A 26 -36.09 32.96 23.33
CA GLY A 26 -35.22 32.06 24.08
C GLY A 26 -35.01 30.72 23.37
N PHE A 27 -36.11 30.09 22.92
CA PHE A 27 -36.04 28.85 22.15
C PHE A 27 -35.26 28.99 20.84
N LEU A 28 -35.47 30.06 20.08
CA LEU A 28 -34.73 30.29 18.82
C LEU A 28 -33.23 30.45 19.06
N LYS A 29 -32.82 31.12 20.15
CA LYS A 29 -31.38 31.24 20.51
C LYS A 29 -30.78 29.90 20.90
N LEU A 30 -31.52 29.08 21.64
CA LEU A 30 -31.08 27.73 22.02
C LEU A 30 -30.96 26.83 20.78
N ASP A 31 -31.94 26.85 19.88
CA ASP A 31 -31.89 26.09 18.63
C ASP A 31 -30.71 26.50 17.76
N ALA A 32 -30.47 27.81 17.62
CA ALA A 32 -29.32 28.33 16.86
C ALA A 32 -27.98 27.85 17.45
N ARG A 33 -27.83 27.88 18.78
CA ARG A 33 -26.60 27.39 19.44
C ARG A 33 -26.44 25.87 19.31
N ALA A 34 -27.50 25.10 19.50
CA ALA A 34 -27.47 23.64 19.34
C ALA A 34 -27.08 23.23 17.91
N ARG A 35 -27.59 23.94 16.89
CA ARG A 35 -27.19 23.72 15.49
C ARG A 35 -25.72 24.05 15.26
N GLU A 36 -25.24 25.16 15.81
CA GLU A 36 -23.85 25.57 15.67
C GLU A 36 -22.89 24.57 16.32
N ASP A 37 -23.20 24.13 17.53
CA ASP A 37 -22.38 23.13 18.23
C ASP A 37 -22.37 21.79 17.49
N THR A 38 -23.53 21.37 16.96
CA THR A 38 -23.63 20.16 16.12
C THR A 38 -22.77 20.29 14.86
N ARG A 39 -22.79 21.46 14.19
CA ARG A 39 -21.95 21.71 13.01
C ARG A 39 -20.46 21.64 13.31
N LYS A 40 -20.02 22.19 14.45
CA LYS A 40 -18.61 22.12 14.87
C LYS A 40 -18.17 20.67 15.11
N ILE A 41 -19.03 19.87 15.75
CA ILE A 41 -18.76 18.44 15.97
C ILE A 41 -18.69 17.70 14.64
N ASP A 42 -19.67 17.90 13.74
CA ASP A 42 -19.71 17.27 12.42
C ASP A 42 -18.46 17.60 11.59
N LEU A 43 -18.05 18.87 11.55
CA LEU A 43 -16.85 19.31 10.84
C LEU A 43 -15.59 18.62 11.39
N SER A 44 -15.42 18.61 12.72
CA SER A 44 -14.26 17.97 13.35
C SER A 44 -14.21 16.46 13.08
N VAL A 45 -15.36 15.79 13.11
CA VAL A 45 -15.46 14.35 12.80
C VAL A 45 -15.09 14.09 11.34
N LYS A 46 -15.58 14.92 10.40
CA LYS A 46 -15.25 14.81 8.98
C LYS A 46 -13.75 14.99 8.71
N GLU A 47 -13.12 15.97 9.34
CA GLU A 47 -11.67 16.17 9.21
C GLU A 47 -10.87 14.97 9.74
N LYS A 48 -11.24 14.44 10.92
CA LYS A 48 -10.60 13.24 11.48
C LYS A 48 -10.81 12.02 10.57
N ALA A 49 -12.00 11.84 10.02
CA ALA A 49 -12.29 10.74 9.10
C ALA A 49 -11.45 10.84 7.82
N ALA A 50 -11.29 12.05 7.26
CA ALA A 50 -10.43 12.26 6.09
C ALA A 50 -8.97 11.94 6.39
N ARG A 51 -8.44 12.37 7.54
CA ARG A 51 -7.07 12.06 7.98
C ARG A 51 -6.87 10.56 8.17
N LEU A 52 -7.81 9.88 8.82
CA LEU A 52 -7.76 8.43 9.01
C LEU A 52 -7.80 7.67 7.69
N LYS A 53 -8.61 8.12 6.72
CA LYS A 53 -8.67 7.53 5.39
C LYS A 53 -7.33 7.63 4.66
N HIS A 54 -6.70 8.81 4.70
CA HIS A 54 -5.35 8.98 4.14
C HIS A 54 -4.34 8.08 4.84
N LEU A 55 -4.28 8.08 6.17
CA LEU A 55 -3.36 7.24 6.94
C LEU A 55 -3.53 5.75 6.62
N ALA A 56 -4.77 5.27 6.53
CA ALA A 56 -5.06 3.88 6.19
C ALA A 56 -4.58 3.53 4.78
N THR A 57 -4.73 4.46 3.83
CA THR A 57 -4.25 4.30 2.45
C THR A 57 -2.73 4.25 2.40
N ASP A 58 -2.06 5.19 3.05
CA ASP A 58 -0.59 5.26 3.10
C ASP A 58 0.00 4.01 3.78
N ARG A 59 -0.66 3.52 4.83
CA ARG A 59 -0.28 2.27 5.51
C ARG A 59 -0.45 1.07 4.59
N ALA A 60 -1.60 0.93 3.93
CA ALA A 60 -1.83 -0.15 2.99
C ALA A 60 -0.80 -0.13 1.83
N GLN A 61 -0.47 1.06 1.31
CA GLN A 61 0.54 1.22 0.27
C GLN A 61 1.95 0.85 0.74
N SER A 62 2.36 1.32 1.92
CA SER A 62 3.68 1.00 2.49
C SER A 62 3.82 -0.49 2.85
N ASP A 63 2.79 -1.11 3.41
CA ASP A 63 2.77 -2.56 3.66
C ASP A 63 2.84 -3.36 2.35
N LEU A 64 2.08 -2.97 1.32
CA LEU A 64 2.14 -3.62 0.00
C LEU A 64 3.53 -3.49 -0.63
N LYS A 65 4.14 -2.30 -0.56
CA LYS A 65 5.50 -2.07 -1.05
C LYS A 65 6.51 -2.95 -0.32
N ARG A 66 6.45 -3.00 1.02
CA ARG A 66 7.33 -3.85 1.83
C ARG A 66 7.23 -5.32 1.42
N VAL A 67 6.00 -5.82 1.25
CA VAL A 67 5.77 -7.21 0.83
C VAL A 67 6.31 -7.46 -0.57
N ALA A 68 6.13 -6.51 -1.50
CA ALA A 68 6.68 -6.62 -2.85
C ALA A 68 8.21 -6.66 -2.82
N ASP A 69 8.85 -5.71 -2.12
CA ASP A 69 10.31 -5.63 -2.01
C ASP A 69 10.89 -6.90 -1.37
N GLN A 70 10.22 -7.46 -0.37
CA GLN A 70 10.61 -8.73 0.24
C GLN A 70 10.48 -9.91 -0.73
N HIS A 71 9.35 -10.02 -1.45
CA HIS A 71 9.17 -11.07 -2.45
C HIS A 71 10.22 -11.00 -3.58
N TRP A 72 10.56 -9.80 -4.05
CA TRP A 72 11.61 -9.61 -5.06
C TRP A 72 12.98 -10.03 -4.52
N SER A 73 13.29 -9.70 -3.27
CA SER A 73 14.53 -10.13 -2.60
C SER A 73 14.59 -11.65 -2.42
N ASP A 74 13.52 -12.27 -1.92
CA ASP A 74 13.45 -13.71 -1.68
C ASP A 74 13.54 -14.49 -3.00
N GLY A 75 12.83 -14.05 -4.05
CA GLY A 75 12.92 -14.65 -5.38
C GLY A 75 14.29 -14.50 -6.03
N ALA A 76 14.97 -13.36 -5.84
CA ALA A 76 16.34 -13.17 -6.32
C ALA A 76 17.32 -14.09 -5.59
N LEU A 77 17.18 -14.23 -4.27
CA LEU A 77 18.02 -15.12 -3.46
C LEU A 77 17.81 -16.60 -3.82
N GLU A 78 16.57 -17.01 -4.04
CA GLU A 78 16.25 -18.37 -4.49
C GLU A 78 16.86 -18.67 -5.87
N PHE A 79 16.81 -17.70 -6.79
CA PHE A 79 17.44 -17.84 -8.10
C PHE A 79 18.96 -17.99 -8.00
N ILE A 80 19.62 -17.14 -7.20
CA ILE A 80 21.07 -17.22 -6.95
C ILE A 80 21.42 -18.58 -6.32
N ARG A 81 20.64 -19.04 -5.33
CA ARG A 81 20.84 -20.35 -4.70
C ARG A 81 20.72 -21.49 -5.71
N ASN A 82 19.71 -21.46 -6.58
CA ASN A 82 19.54 -22.50 -7.61
C ASN A 82 20.70 -22.52 -8.61
N ILE A 83 21.22 -21.36 -9.01
CA ILE A 83 22.43 -21.29 -9.85
C ILE A 83 23.64 -21.86 -9.08
N HIS A 84 23.81 -21.49 -7.82
CA HIS A 84 24.91 -21.98 -7.00
C HIS A 84 24.85 -23.49 -6.80
N ASP A 85 23.68 -24.06 -6.49
CA ASP A 85 23.47 -25.50 -6.34
C ASP A 85 23.75 -26.24 -7.66
N MET A 86 23.34 -25.66 -8.79
CA MET A 86 23.70 -26.18 -10.12
C MET A 86 25.21 -26.19 -10.34
N MET A 87 25.90 -25.10 -10.03
CA MET A 87 27.35 -25.02 -10.16
C MET A 87 28.04 -26.03 -9.23
N ALA A 88 27.68 -26.07 -7.95
CA ALA A 88 28.22 -27.01 -6.99
C ALA A 88 28.02 -28.46 -7.43
N ASN A 89 26.83 -28.84 -7.89
CA ASN A 89 26.57 -30.19 -8.39
C ASN A 89 27.42 -30.53 -9.63
N LYS A 90 27.73 -29.54 -10.49
CA LYS A 90 28.64 -29.73 -11.63
C LYS A 90 30.12 -29.80 -11.24
N PHE A 91 30.55 -29.07 -10.21
CA PHE A 91 31.94 -29.09 -9.72
C PHE A 91 32.26 -30.32 -8.88
N TYR A 92 31.30 -30.86 -8.11
CA TYR A 92 31.49 -32.08 -7.32
C TYR A 92 31.36 -33.38 -8.17
N GLN A 93 30.87 -33.31 -9.41
CA GLN A 93 30.72 -34.48 -10.30
C GLN A 93 31.82 -34.66 -11.37
N PHE A 94 32.76 -33.73 -11.55
CA PHE A 94 33.78 -33.84 -12.60
C PHE A 94 35.22 -33.70 -12.08
N PRO A 95 36.06 -34.76 -12.19
CA PRO A 95 37.45 -34.58 -12.52
C PRO A 95 37.56 -34.23 -14.02
N SER A 96 38.42 -33.26 -14.32
CA SER A 96 38.70 -32.68 -15.62
C SER A 96 38.76 -33.71 -16.76
N ASN A 97 37.88 -33.59 -17.76
CA ASN A 97 38.20 -33.96 -19.14
C ASN A 97 37.24 -33.27 -20.11
N GLU A 98 37.84 -32.66 -21.11
CA GLU A 98 37.25 -31.82 -22.15
C GLU A 98 36.18 -32.55 -22.98
N ARG A 99 34.99 -31.94 -23.13
CA ARG A 99 34.25 -31.82 -24.40
C ARG A 99 32.90 -31.12 -24.20
N SER A 100 32.74 -30.02 -24.93
CA SER A 100 31.48 -29.44 -25.43
C SER A 100 30.28 -29.47 -24.49
N PHE A 101 30.08 -28.35 -23.78
CA PHE A 101 28.87 -28.05 -23.03
C PHE A 101 27.65 -27.89 -23.97
N SER A 102 26.80 -28.92 -24.10
CA SER A 102 25.42 -28.73 -24.59
C SER A 102 24.55 -28.29 -23.41
N LEU A 103 24.42 -26.98 -23.22
CA LEU A 103 23.52 -26.39 -22.22
C LEU A 103 22.04 -26.63 -22.58
N LYS A 104 21.73 -26.87 -23.87
CA LYS A 104 20.37 -27.03 -24.40
C LYS A 104 19.65 -28.28 -23.86
N ASP A 105 20.37 -29.38 -23.61
CA ASP A 105 19.73 -30.67 -23.29
C ASP A 105 19.33 -30.84 -21.82
N LYS A 106 19.78 -29.95 -20.93
CA LYS A 106 19.46 -30.03 -19.48
C LYS A 106 18.85 -28.75 -18.90
N MET A 107 18.59 -27.74 -19.74
CA MET A 107 17.84 -26.52 -19.40
C MET A 107 16.32 -26.78 -19.31
N GLY A 108 15.92 -27.99 -18.93
CA GLY A 108 14.53 -28.32 -18.64
C GLY A 108 14.21 -27.85 -17.22
N PHE A 109 13.40 -26.79 -17.13
CA PHE A 109 12.57 -26.46 -15.97
C PHE A 109 13.27 -25.82 -14.75
N ILE A 110 13.79 -24.60 -14.91
CA ILE A 110 13.58 -23.61 -13.83
C ILE A 110 12.24 -22.94 -14.13
N THR A 111 11.15 -23.59 -13.73
CA THR A 111 9.80 -23.07 -13.91
C THR A 111 9.51 -22.03 -12.83
N LEU A 112 9.78 -20.75 -13.10
CA LEU A 112 9.38 -19.68 -12.19
C LEU A 112 7.87 -19.51 -12.24
N LYS A 113 7.18 -19.88 -11.15
CA LYS A 113 5.73 -19.71 -11.04
C LYS A 113 5.40 -18.30 -10.58
N LYS A 114 4.84 -17.48 -11.46
CA LYS A 114 4.20 -16.20 -11.09
C LYS A 114 2.69 -16.41 -11.06
N ASN A 115 2.07 -16.20 -9.90
CA ASN A 115 0.62 -16.38 -9.69
C ASN A 115 0.10 -17.79 -10.04
N GLY A 116 0.90 -18.83 -9.75
CA GLY A 116 0.56 -20.22 -10.08
C GLY A 116 0.78 -20.64 -11.54
N LYS A 117 1.21 -19.73 -12.43
CA LYS A 117 1.55 -20.03 -13.82
C LYS A 117 3.06 -20.05 -14.05
N ALA A 118 3.53 -21.07 -14.76
CA ALA A 118 4.89 -21.20 -15.27
C ALA A 118 5.22 -20.03 -16.21
N LEU A 119 6.23 -19.23 -15.87
CA LEU A 119 6.77 -18.21 -16.75
C LEU A 119 8.05 -18.77 -17.39
N ASP A 120 7.99 -19.00 -18.70
CA ASP A 120 9.14 -19.44 -19.48
C ASP A 120 9.96 -18.21 -19.88
N LEU A 121 10.98 -17.87 -19.08
CA LEU A 121 11.79 -16.66 -19.27
C LEU A 121 12.68 -16.72 -20.54
N PHE A 122 12.84 -17.90 -21.13
CA PHE A 122 13.74 -18.15 -22.26
C PHE A 122 13.02 -18.82 -23.43
N ALA A 123 11.75 -18.46 -23.66
CA ALA A 123 10.97 -18.98 -24.78
C ALA A 123 11.46 -18.51 -26.16
N ASP A 124 12.33 -17.49 -26.20
CA ASP A 124 12.93 -16.99 -27.43
C ASP A 124 14.44 -17.26 -27.41
N GLU A 125 14.97 -17.71 -28.55
CA GLU A 125 16.30 -18.28 -28.70
C GLU A 125 17.38 -17.40 -28.04
N VAL A 126 17.92 -17.84 -26.89
CA VAL A 126 19.09 -17.21 -26.29
C VAL A 126 20.26 -17.44 -27.24
N THR A 127 20.56 -16.44 -28.05
CA THR A 127 21.70 -16.47 -28.95
C THR A 127 22.99 -16.71 -28.15
N THR A 128 23.90 -17.51 -28.70
CA THR A 128 25.19 -17.86 -28.08
C THR A 128 25.93 -16.63 -27.56
N ASP A 129 25.83 -15.53 -28.28
CA ASP A 129 26.45 -14.24 -27.95
C ASP A 129 25.91 -13.63 -26.64
N ARG A 130 24.61 -13.76 -26.37
CA ARG A 130 24.01 -13.28 -25.10
C ARG A 130 24.47 -14.13 -23.92
N MET A 131 24.61 -15.43 -24.14
CA MET A 131 25.09 -16.35 -23.11
C MET A 131 26.56 -16.09 -22.79
N GLN A 132 27.38 -15.86 -23.82
CA GLN A 132 28.77 -15.46 -23.65
C GLN A 132 28.88 -14.10 -22.93
N ALA A 133 28.07 -13.12 -23.30
CA ALA A 133 28.06 -11.81 -22.64
C ALA A 133 27.71 -11.90 -21.14
N ILE A 134 26.78 -12.78 -20.76
CA ILE A 134 26.44 -13.02 -19.35
C ILE A 134 27.59 -13.73 -18.61
N GLN A 135 28.21 -14.73 -19.24
CA GLN A 135 29.36 -15.44 -18.66
C GLN A 135 30.56 -14.50 -18.45
N GLU A 136 30.85 -13.64 -19.43
CA GLU A 136 31.92 -12.65 -19.35
C GLU A 136 31.63 -11.62 -18.25
N ALA A 137 30.40 -11.09 -18.19
CA ALA A 137 30.01 -10.16 -17.13
C ALA A 137 30.16 -10.79 -15.73
N TYR A 138 29.75 -12.05 -15.57
CA TYR A 138 29.93 -12.77 -14.31
C TYR A 138 31.41 -12.99 -13.97
N TRP A 139 32.21 -13.41 -14.96
CA TRP A 139 33.66 -13.61 -14.79
C TRP A 139 34.39 -12.31 -14.41
N THR A 140 34.01 -11.20 -15.02
CA THR A 140 34.55 -9.86 -14.70
C THR A 140 34.19 -9.46 -13.27
N MET A 141 32.94 -9.67 -12.84
CA MET A 141 32.51 -9.36 -11.47
C MET A 141 33.23 -10.25 -10.44
N ALA A 142 33.33 -11.56 -10.70
CA ALA A 142 34.02 -12.49 -9.81
C ALA A 142 35.52 -12.17 -9.70
N SER A 143 36.15 -11.78 -10.80
CA SER A 143 37.57 -11.37 -10.82
C SER A 143 37.79 -10.06 -10.06
N ALA A 144 36.83 -9.13 -10.08
CA ALA A 144 36.91 -7.89 -9.32
C ALA A 144 36.73 -8.07 -7.80
N LEU A 145 36.12 -9.19 -7.38
CA LEU A 145 35.89 -9.52 -5.97
C LEU A 145 37.02 -10.38 -5.37
N LEU A 146 37.89 -10.96 -6.19
CA LEU A 146 39.10 -11.66 -5.76
C LEU A 146 40.26 -10.65 -5.65
N PRO A 147 40.97 -10.56 -4.51
CA PRO A 147 42.12 -9.67 -4.40
C PRO A 147 43.17 -10.12 -5.42
N SER A 148 43.57 -9.21 -6.32
CA SER A 148 44.70 -9.40 -7.22
C SER A 148 45.92 -9.75 -6.36
N SER A 149 46.24 -11.04 -6.31
CA SER A 149 47.46 -11.52 -5.65
C SER A 149 48.65 -11.09 -6.53
N PRO A 150 49.75 -10.60 -5.93
CA PRO A 150 50.86 -9.94 -6.63
C PRO A 150 51.59 -10.84 -7.62
#